data_AF-A0A7C6FXQ3-F1
#
_entry.id   AF-A0A7C6FXQ3-F1
#
_cell.length_a   1.000
_cell.length_b   1.000
_cell.length_c   1.000
_cell.angle_alpha   90.00
_cell.angle_beta   90.00
_cell.angle_gamma   90.00
#
_symmetry.space_group_name_H-M   'P 1'
#
loop_
_entity.id
_entity.type
_entity.pdbx_description
1 polymer ?
#
loop_
_entity_poly.entity_id
_entity_poly.type
_entity_poly.pdbx_seq_one_letter_code
_entity_poly.pdbx_strand_id
1 'polypeptide(L)' 'MAASITENQIEEIALGYLQSLGYEYLNGVNISPDGEHPERQYNEVVLVTRLRDAIDKLNPKISQDAKEDALKKVLRTE' A
#
# COMPACT_ATOMS: atom_id res chain seq x y z
N MET A 1 10.40 -4.10 37.94
CA MET A 1 9.85 -4.89 36.82
C MET A 1 9.79 -3.96 35.63
N ALA A 2 10.67 -4.12 34.63
CA ALA A 2 10.56 -3.34 33.40
C ALA A 2 9.25 -3.75 32.71
N ALA A 3 8.38 -2.79 32.40
CA ALA A 3 7.19 -3.06 31.61
C ALA A 3 7.64 -3.62 30.25
N SER A 4 7.11 -4.78 29.87
CA SER A 4 7.32 -5.34 28.54
C SER A 4 6.74 -4.39 27.50
N ILE A 5 7.50 -4.15 26.43
CA ILE A 5 7.02 -3.40 25.28
C ILE A 5 5.81 -4.12 24.65
N THR A 6 4.76 -3.39 24.29
CA THR A 6 3.54 -3.94 23.67
C THR A 6 3.64 -3.95 22.14
N GLU A 7 2.82 -4.75 21.46
CA GLU A 7 2.75 -4.78 19.99
C GLU A 7 2.43 -3.39 19.41
N ASN A 8 1.50 -2.66 20.04
CA ASN A 8 1.17 -1.29 19.65
C ASN A 8 2.38 -0.34 19.77
N GLN A 9 3.19 -0.48 20.82
CA GLN A 9 4.42 0.32 20.95
C GLN A 9 5.46 -0.04 19.88
N ILE A 10 5.59 -1.33 19.55
CA ILE A 10 6.47 -1.79 18.47
C ILE A 10 6.01 -1.24 17.12
N GLU A 11 4.70 -1.25 16.85
CA GLU A 11 4.11 -0.71 15.62
C GLU A 11 4.41 0.78 15.48
N GLU A 12 4.13 1.59 16.51
CA GLU A 12 4.40 3.04 16.49
C GLU A 12 5.88 3.36 16.24
N ILE A 13 6.79 2.59 16.86
CA ILE A 13 8.25 2.75 16.63
C ILE A 13 8.61 2.41 15.18
N ALA A 14 8.09 1.31 14.65
CA ALA A 14 8.37 0.87 13.28
C ALA A 14 7.82 1.87 12.25
N LEU A 15 6.62 2.40 12.47
CA LEU A 15 6.04 3.47 11.66
C LEU A 15 6.92 4.72 11.68
N GLY A 16 7.40 5.12 12.87
CA GLY A 16 8.33 6.25 13.00
C GLY A 16 9.61 6.06 12.20
N TYR A 17 10.18 4.86 12.17
CA TYR A 17 11.35 4.56 11.33
C TYR A 17 11.03 4.67 9.84
N LEU A 18 9.92 4.08 9.37
CA LEU A 18 9.52 4.17 7.97
C LEU A 18 9.26 5.62 7.55
N GLN A 19 8.57 6.40 8.38
CA GLN A 19 8.34 7.82 8.13
C GLN A 19 9.65 8.61 8.04
N SER A 20 10.63 8.31 8.90
CA SER A 20 11.95 8.95 8.85
C SER A 20 12.73 8.65 7.56
N LEU A 21 12.44 7.52 6.91
CA LEU A 21 12.99 7.13 5.61
C LEU A 21 12.19 7.73 4.43
N GLY A 22 11.13 8.50 4.70
CA GLY A 22 10.29 9.14 3.68
C GLY A 22 9.11 8.28 3.21
N TYR A 23 8.77 7.20 3.92
CA TYR A 23 7.55 6.44 3.64
C TYR A 23 6.33 7.18 4.20
N GLU A 24 5.28 7.25 3.40
CA GLU A 24 3.99 7.77 3.82
C GLU A 24 3.22 6.71 4.61
N TYR A 25 2.76 7.08 5.80
CA TYR A 25 1.84 6.26 6.58
C TYR A 25 0.41 6.68 6.31
N LEU A 26 -0.46 5.70 6.10
CA LEU A 26 -1.90 5.89 5.97
C LEU A 26 -2.62 4.99 6.95
N ASN A 27 -3.61 5.56 7.64
CA ASN A 27 -4.40 4.81 8.59
C ASN A 27 -5.31 3.80 7.87
N GLY A 28 -5.24 2.54 8.28
CA GLY A 28 -6.01 1.45 7.66
C GLY A 28 -7.52 1.62 7.71
N VAL A 29 -8.06 2.37 8.68
CA VAL A 29 -9.49 2.72 8.80
C VAL A 29 -9.86 3.76 7.75
N ASN A 30 -9.02 4.78 7.55
CA ASN A 30 -9.27 5.84 6.56
C ASN A 30 -9.32 5.28 5.14
N ILE A 31 -8.46 4.29 4.85
CA ILE A 31 -8.42 3.64 3.53
C ILE A 31 -9.34 2.42 3.38
N SER A 32 -10.07 2.04 4.43
CA SER A 32 -11.02 0.92 4.43
C SER A 32 -12.19 1.15 3.46
N PRO A 33 -12.95 0.10 3.07
CA PRO A 33 -14.15 0.25 2.24
C PRO A 33 -15.16 1.26 2.79
N ASP A 34 -15.25 1.37 4.12
CA ASP A 34 -16.17 2.24 4.84
C ASP A 34 -15.48 3.53 5.34
N GLY A 35 -14.23 3.75 4.94
CA GLY A 35 -13.40 4.88 5.35
C GLY A 35 -13.64 6.15 4.54
N GLU A 36 -12.96 7.23 4.92
CA GLU A 36 -13.06 8.52 4.24
C GLU A 36 -12.47 8.50 2.82
N HIS A 37 -11.46 7.65 2.60
CA HIS A 37 -10.74 7.52 1.33
C HIS A 37 -10.62 6.05 0.95
N PRO A 38 -11.71 5.39 0.52
CA PRO A 38 -11.72 3.96 0.30
C PRO A 38 -10.78 3.56 -0.86
N GLU A 39 -9.64 2.98 -0.50
CA GLU A 39 -8.64 2.49 -1.46
C GLU A 39 -8.46 0.98 -1.43
N ARG A 40 -8.88 0.32 -0.34
CA ARG A 40 -8.75 -1.12 -0.13
C ARG A 40 -10.11 -1.81 -0.13
N GLN A 41 -10.16 -3.04 -0.60
CA GLN A 41 -11.20 -4.00 -0.24
C GLN A 41 -10.65 -5.02 0.76
N TYR A 42 -11.47 -5.51 1.69
CA TYR A 42 -10.99 -6.45 2.73
C TYR A 42 -10.50 -7.79 2.15
N ASN A 43 -10.97 -8.16 0.96
CA ASN A 43 -10.58 -9.36 0.23
C ASN A 43 -9.41 -9.14 -0.75
N GLU A 44 -8.90 -7.92 -0.88
CA GLU A 44 -7.78 -7.59 -1.76
C GLU A 44 -6.46 -7.58 -0.98
N VAL A 45 -5.44 -8.19 -1.56
CA VAL A 45 -4.07 -8.21 -1.01
C VAL A 45 -3.17 -7.12 -1.59
N VAL A 46 -3.67 -6.40 -2.61
CA VAL A 46 -2.97 -5.30 -3.29
C VAL A 46 -3.94 -4.14 -3.51
N LEU A 47 -3.47 -2.91 -3.29
CA LEU A 47 -4.19 -1.69 -3.67
C LEU A 47 -4.08 -1.48 -5.18
N VAL A 48 -5.02 -2.03 -5.95
CA VAL A 48 -4.93 -2.11 -7.42
C VAL A 48 -4.77 -0.74 -8.08
N THR A 49 -5.50 0.28 -7.61
CA THR A 49 -5.41 1.64 -8.14
C THR A 49 -4.01 2.23 -7.94
N ARG A 50 -3.46 2.13 -6.72
CA ARG A 50 -2.08 2.58 -6.45
C ARG A 50 -1.05 1.84 -7.29
N LEU A 51 -1.24 0.54 -7.50
CA LEU A 51 -0.34 -0.26 -8.35
C LEU A 51 -0.38 0.24 -9.79
N ARG A 52 -1.58 0.48 -10.36
CA ARG A 52 -1.74 1.04 -11.70
C ARG A 52 -1.05 2.40 -11.81
N ASP A 53 -1.33 3.31 -10.87
CA ASP A 53 -0.75 4.66 -10.87
C ASP A 53 0.79 4.63 -10.76
N ALA A 54 1.32 3.71 -9.95
CA ALA A 54 2.76 3.50 -9.84
C ALA A 54 3.37 2.97 -11.16
N ILE A 55 2.72 2.00 -11.81
CA ILE A 55 3.15 1.51 -13.14
C ILE A 55 3.16 2.66 -14.15
N ASP A 56 2.12 3.48 -14.15
CA ASP A 56 2.01 4.63 -15.05
C ASP A 56 3.09 5.68 -14.82
N LYS A 57 3.32 6.04 -13.55
CA LYS A 57 4.31 7.01 -13.11
C LYS A 57 5.74 6.56 -13.43
N LEU A 58 6.06 5.29 -13.20
CA LEU A 58 7.40 4.76 -13.38
C LEU A 58 7.74 4.48 -14.85
N ASN A 59 6.73 4.25 -15.70
CA ASN A 59 6.92 3.81 -17.08
C ASN A 59 6.31 4.76 -18.13
N PRO A 60 6.58 6.08 -18.12
CA PRO A 60 5.89 7.04 -18.99
C PRO A 60 6.12 6.82 -20.50
N LYS A 61 7.17 6.09 -20.88
CA LYS A 61 7.53 5.81 -22.27
C LYS A 61 6.93 4.51 -22.82
N ILE A 62 6.31 3.70 -21.97
CA ILE A 62 5.69 2.43 -22.36
C ILE A 62 4.24 2.70 -22.79
N SER A 63 3.74 1.96 -23.79
CA SER A 63 2.34 2.07 -24.23
C SER A 63 1.37 1.66 -23.12
N GLN A 64 0.17 2.26 -23.12
CA GLN A 64 -0.84 1.94 -22.11
C GLN A 64 -1.21 0.45 -22.12
N ASP A 65 -1.34 -0.15 -23.31
CA ASP A 65 -1.66 -1.57 -23.46
C ASP A 65 -0.64 -2.47 -22.76
N ALA A 66 0.65 -2.17 -22.90
CA ALA A 66 1.70 -2.96 -22.27
C ALA A 66 1.72 -2.79 -20.74
N LYS A 67 1.36 -1.60 -20.22
CA LYS A 67 1.20 -1.36 -18.79
C LYS A 67 0.01 -2.10 -18.20
N GLU A 68 -1.13 -2.09 -18.88
CA GLU A 68 -2.32 -2.84 -18.47
C GLU A 68 -2.07 -4.35 -18.48
N ASP A 69 -1.33 -4.85 -19.49
CA ASP A 69 -0.91 -6.24 -19.53
C ASP A 69 0.04 -6.60 -18.38
N ALA A 70 0.97 -5.71 -18.02
CA ALA A 70 1.83 -5.89 -16.85
C ALA A 70 1.03 -5.93 -15.55
N LEU A 71 0.08 -5.01 -15.36
CA LEU A 71 -0.81 -4.99 -14.20
C LEU A 71 -1.58 -6.32 -14.07
N LYS A 72 -2.17 -6.81 -15.16
CA LYS A 72 -2.88 -8.10 -15.17
C LYS A 72 -1.98 -9.27 -14.82
N LYS A 73 -0.73 -9.26 -15.30
CA LYS A 73 0.25 -10.32 -14.98
C LYS A 73 0.62 -10.31 -13.50
N VAL A 74 0.79 -9.14 -12.89
CA VAL A 74 1.11 -9.01 -11.46
C VAL A 74 -0.06 -9.46 -10.58
N LEU A 75 -1.30 -9.18 -10.97
CA LEU A 75 -2.48 -9.53 -10.17
C LEU A 75 -2.89 -11.01 -10.29
N ARG A 76 -2.38 -11.74 -11.28
CA ARG A 76 -2.59 -13.19 -11.36
C ARG A 76 -1.70 -13.89 -10.34
N THR A 77 -2.31 -14.25 -9.20
CA THR A 77 -1.76 -15.29 -8.33
C THR A 77 -2.17 -16.62 -8.95
N GLU A 78 -1.21 -17.30 -9.57
CA GLU A 78 -1.31 -18.56 -10.36
C GLU A 78 -2.70 -19.13 -10.68
#